data_AF-A0A972XQU2-F1
#
_entry.id   AF-A0A972XQU2-F1
#
_cell.length_a   1.000
_cell.length_b   1.000
_cell.length_c   1.000
_cell.angle_alpha   90.00
_cell.angle_beta   90.00
_cell.angle_gamma   90.00
#
_symmetry.space_group_name_H-M   'P 1'
#
loop_
_entity.id
_entity.type
_entity.pdbx_description
1 polymer ?
#
loop_
_entity_poly.entity_id
_entity_poly.type
_entity_poly.pdbx_seq_one_letter_code
_entity_poly.pdbx_strand_id
1 'polypeptide(L)'
;MSDLCLTLLCPPAVEEKLLDLLLMSPNANVFTSAPTAAHGLTFNNLNQTEQVLGRGFATQVQVIIANADKDALLAAIKAQL
;
A
#
# COMPACT_ATOMS: atom_id res chain seq x y z
N MET A 1 -6.96 -22.72 6.36
CA MET A 1 -6.89 -21.34 5.84
C MET A 1 -5.43 -20.94 5.87
N SER A 2 -4.83 -20.69 4.70
CA SER A 2 -3.49 -20.14 4.61
C SER A 2 -3.65 -18.64 4.37
N ASP A 3 -3.80 -17.89 5.46
CA ASP A 3 -3.98 -16.44 5.38
C ASP A 3 -2.64 -15.80 5.03
N LEU A 4 -2.66 -14.87 4.08
CA LEU A 4 -1.51 -14.12 3.61
C LEU A 4 -1.62 -12.68 4.12
N CYS A 5 -0.54 -12.16 4.70
CA CYS A 5 -0.42 -10.74 5.04
C CYS A 5 0.27 -10.01 3.88
N LEU A 6 -0.50 -9.27 3.09
CA LEU A 6 0.04 -8.45 2.01
C LEU A 6 0.41 -7.08 2.59
N THR A 7 1.68 -6.69 2.45
CA THR A 7 2.16 -5.36 2.82
C THR A 7 2.35 -4.52 1.56
N LEU A 8 1.70 -3.37 1.52
CA LEU A 8 1.73 -2.40 0.43
C LEU A 8 2.39 -1.11 0.93
N LEU A 9 3.25 -0.52 0.11
CA LEU A 9 3.80 0.81 0.33
C LEU A 9 3.24 1.73 -0.75
N CYS A 10 2.65 2.84 -0.34
CA CYS A 10 2.13 3.85 -1.26
C CYS A 10 2.54 5.26 -0.82
N PRO A 11 2.69 6.21 -1.76
CA PRO A 11 2.83 7.62 -1.41
C PRO A 11 1.59 8.12 -0.65
N PRO A 12 1.70 9.12 0.24
CA PRO A 12 0.57 9.68 0.98
C PRO A 12 -0.58 10.17 0.06
N ALA A 13 -0.26 10.65 -1.14
CA ALA A 13 -1.25 11.08 -2.13
C ALA A 13 -2.16 9.95 -2.65
N VAL A 14 -1.79 8.70 -2.46
CA VAL A 14 -2.50 7.51 -2.96
C VAL A 14 -3.20 6.75 -1.82
N GLU A 15 -2.89 7.06 -0.56
CA GLU A 15 -3.38 6.36 0.63
C GLU A 15 -4.90 6.24 0.65
N GLU A 16 -5.62 7.36 0.57
CA GLU A 16 -7.08 7.40 0.68
C GLU A 16 -7.75 6.49 -0.36
N LYS A 17 -7.29 6.54 -1.61
CA LYS A 17 -7.81 5.72 -2.71
C LYS A 17 -7.56 4.22 -2.50
N LEU A 18 -6.41 3.86 -1.94
CA LEU A 18 -6.10 2.47 -1.61
C LEU A 18 -7.00 1.97 -0.47
N LEU A 19 -7.23 2.79 0.56
CA LEU A 19 -8.12 2.44 1.67
C LEU A 19 -9.57 2.25 1.20
N ASP A 20 -10.08 3.14 0.35
CA ASP A 20 -11.42 3.01 -0.24
C ASP A 20 -11.56 1.71 -1.04
N LEU A 21 -10.56 1.35 -1.84
CA LEU A 21 -10.55 0.09 -2.59
C LEU A 21 -10.62 -1.12 -1.65
N LEU A 22 -9.86 -1.11 -0.55
CA LEU A 22 -9.87 -2.20 0.43
C LEU A 22 -11.21 -2.27 1.17
N LEU A 23 -11.82 -1.14 1.53
CA LEU A 23 -13.15 -1.07 2.15
C LEU A 23 -14.25 -1.65 1.25
N MET A 24 -14.12 -1.49 -0.06
CA MET A 24 -15.07 -2.03 -1.04
C MET A 24 -14.77 -3.49 -1.43
N SER A 25 -13.62 -4.04 -1.02
CA SER A 25 -13.20 -5.38 -1.41
C SER A 25 -13.83 -6.43 -0.49
N PRO A 26 -14.62 -7.38 -1.03
CA PRO A 26 -15.24 -8.43 -0.22
C PRO A 26 -14.22 -9.40 0.39
N ASN A 27 -12.97 -9.38 -0.09
CA ASN A 27 -11.93 -10.32 0.29
C ASN A 27 -10.90 -9.72 1.27
N ALA A 28 -11.02 -8.42 1.60
CA ALA A 28 -10.12 -7.71 2.50
C ALA A 28 -10.76 -7.57 3.90
N ASN A 29 -10.81 -8.66 4.66
CA ASN A 29 -11.53 -8.70 5.95
C ASN A 29 -10.92 -7.78 7.03
N VAL A 30 -9.58 -7.69 7.07
CA VAL A 30 -8.86 -6.89 8.07
C VAL A 30 -7.68 -6.23 7.39
N PHE A 31 -7.57 -4.90 7.56
CA PHE A 31 -6.40 -4.15 7.16
C PHE A 31 -6.06 -3.05 8.17
N THR A 32 -4.80 -2.62 8.16
CA THR A 32 -4.27 -1.50 8.96
C THR A 32 -3.45 -0.58 8.08
N SER A 33 -3.34 0.68 8.47
CA SER A 33 -2.43 1.65 7.84
C SER A 33 -1.60 2.38 8.89
N ALA A 34 -0.38 2.74 8.52
CA ALA A 34 0.51 3.56 9.34
C ALA A 34 1.45 4.40 8.46
N PRO A 35 1.73 5.66 8.84
CA PRO A 35 2.81 6.43 8.24
C PRO A 35 4.15 5.70 8.43
N THR A 36 4.97 5.66 7.38
CA THR A 36 6.28 5.01 7.39
C THR A 36 7.30 5.82 6.58
N ALA A 37 8.58 5.58 6.88
CA ALA A 37 9.68 6.08 6.07
C ALA A 37 10.10 4.99 5.06
N ALA A 38 10.11 5.33 3.77
CA ALA A 38 10.54 4.45 2.71
C ALA A 38 11.94 4.84 2.21
N HIS A 39 12.83 3.84 2.15
CA HIS A 39 14.19 3.99 1.61
C HIS A 39 14.34 3.17 0.33
N GLY A 40 15.28 3.56 -0.53
CA GLY A 40 15.53 2.86 -1.81
C GLY A 40 14.51 3.17 -2.90
N LEU A 41 13.61 4.14 -2.69
CA LEU A 41 12.79 4.69 -3.76
C LEU A 41 13.70 5.41 -4.76
N THR A 42 13.42 5.25 -6.05
CA THR A 42 14.12 6.01 -7.10
C THR A 42 13.99 7.51 -6.84
N PHE A 43 15.11 8.24 -6.88
CA PHE A 43 15.22 9.66 -6.50
C PHE A 43 14.22 10.60 -7.21
N ASN A 44 13.69 10.21 -8.38
CA ASN A 44 12.66 10.97 -9.11
C ASN A 44 11.30 11.01 -8.39
N ASN A 45 11.09 10.22 -7.34
CA ASN A 45 9.83 10.17 -6.60
C ASN A 45 9.88 10.94 -5.27
N LEU A 46 11.01 11.56 -4.91
CA LEU A 46 11.17 12.28 -3.65
C LEU A 46 11.00 13.78 -3.86
N ASN A 47 10.18 14.42 -3.03
CA ASN A 47 10.11 15.88 -2.94
C ASN A 47 11.38 16.46 -2.29
N GLN A 48 11.55 17.80 -2.33
CA GLN A 48 12.77 18.45 -1.82
C GLN A 48 13.07 18.10 -0.36
N THR A 49 12.06 18.04 0.50
CA THR A 49 12.23 17.66 1.91
C THR A 49 12.70 16.22 2.04
N GLU A 50 12.10 15.32 1.29
CA GLU A 50 12.44 13.88 1.28
C GLU A 50 13.84 13.61 0.73
N GLN A 51 14.28 14.37 -0.27
CA GLN A 51 15.65 14.31 -0.79
C GLN A 51 16.68 14.69 0.27
N VAL A 52 16.42 15.78 1.01
CA VAL A 52 17.28 16.20 2.13
C VAL A 52 17.31 15.14 3.24
N LEU A 53 16.17 14.50 3.52
CA LEU A 53 16.07 13.44 4.54
C LEU A 53 16.59 12.07 4.08
N GLY A 54 16.82 11.86 2.78
CA GLY A 54 17.22 10.57 2.21
C GLY A 54 16.16 9.47 2.34
N ARG A 55 14.88 9.84 2.48
CA ARG A 55 13.75 8.91 2.64
C ARG A 55 12.46 9.54 2.13
N GLY A 56 11.60 8.72 1.52
CA GLY A 56 10.24 9.12 1.17
C GLY A 56 9.29 8.95 2.36
N PHE A 57 8.33 9.86 2.48
CA PHE A 57 7.13 9.63 3.27
C PHE A 57 6.25 8.66 2.50
N ALA A 58 5.79 7.63 3.18
CA ALA A 58 4.89 6.62 2.61
C ALA A 58 3.87 6.21 3.67
N THR A 59 2.83 5.55 3.21
CA THR A 59 1.90 4.83 4.07
C THR A 59 2.09 3.34 3.83
N GLN A 60 2.36 2.62 4.91
CA GLN A 60 2.34 1.16 4.92
C GLN A 60 0.90 0.71 5.17
N VAL A 61 0.36 -0.07 4.25
CA VAL A 61 -0.94 -0.73 4.41
C VAL A 61 -0.71 -2.23 4.50
N GLN A 62 -1.27 -2.87 5.51
CA GLN A 62 -1.23 -4.32 5.67
C GLN A 62 -2.64 -4.88 5.60
N VAL A 63 -2.86 -5.91 4.79
CA VAL A 63 -4.16 -6.56 4.65
C VAL A 63 -4.02 -8.07 4.77
N ILE A 64 -4.92 -8.68 5.54
CA ILE A 64 -5.04 -10.13 5.68
C ILE A 64 -6.05 -10.64 4.66
N ILE A 65 -5.61 -11.53 3.77
CA ILE A 65 -6.43 -12.11 2.70
C ILE A 65 -6.21 -13.62 2.60
N ALA A 66 -7.15 -14.34 1.99
CA ALA A 66 -6.87 -15.70 1.58
C ALA A 66 -5.86 -15.71 0.43
N ASN A 67 -4.95 -16.69 0.42
CA ASN A 67 -3.94 -16.81 -0.64
C ASN A 67 -4.55 -16.88 -2.06
N ALA A 68 -5.76 -17.44 -2.19
CA ALA A 68 -6.47 -17.53 -3.47
C ALA A 68 -6.88 -16.15 -4.03
N ASP A 69 -7.05 -15.14 -3.16
CA ASP A 69 -7.53 -13.81 -3.55
C ASP A 69 -6.40 -12.82 -3.85
N LYS A 70 -5.15 -13.23 -3.62
CA LYS A 70 -3.96 -12.38 -3.79
C LYS A 70 -3.90 -11.74 -5.17
N ASP A 71 -3.99 -12.55 -6.23
CA ASP A 71 -3.80 -12.05 -7.59
C ASP A 71 -4.96 -11.16 -8.04
N ALA A 72 -6.18 -11.47 -7.60
CA ALA A 72 -7.37 -10.64 -7.84
C ALA A 72 -7.24 -9.27 -7.18
N LEU A 73 -6.80 -9.22 -5.92
CA LEU A 73 -6.58 -7.95 -5.22
C LEU A 73 -5.47 -7.13 -5.87
N LEU A 74 -4.34 -7.75 -6.23
CA LEU A 74 -3.25 -7.05 -6.92
C LEU A 74 -3.69 -6.50 -8.28
N ALA A 75 -4.54 -7.22 -9.01
CA ALA A 75 -5.10 -6.73 -10.27
C ALA A 75 -6.02 -5.53 -10.05
N ALA A 76 -6.89 -5.57 -9.04
CA ALA A 76 -7.77 -4.45 -8.70
C ALA A 76 -6.97 -3.19 -8.33
N ILE A 77 -5.92 -3.34 -7.50
CA ILE A 77 -5.03 -2.24 -7.11
C ILE A 77 -4.38 -1.61 -8.34
N LYS A 78 -3.77 -2.42 -9.23
CA LYS A 78 -3.12 -1.92 -10.46
C LYS A 78 -4.07 -1.25 -11.44
N ALA A 79 -5.35 -1.62 -11.44
CA ALA A 79 -6.33 -1.04 -12.34
C ALA A 79 -6.82 0.34 -11.86
N GLN A 80 -6.72 0.61 -10.55
CA GLN A 80 -7.28 1.80 -9.93
C GLN A 80 -6.23 2.80 -9.45
N LEU A 81 -5.00 2.38 -9.16
CA LEU A 81 -3.90 3.24 -8.71
C LEU A 81 -2.87 3.45 -9.82
#